data_AF-A0A3D3QJC2-F1
#
_entry.id   AF-A0A3D3QJC2-F1
#
_cell.length_a   1.000
_cell.length_b   1.000
_cell.length_c   1.000
_cell.angle_alpha   90.00
_cell.angle_beta   90.00
_cell.angle_gamma   90.00
#
_symmetry.space_group_name_H-M   'P 1'
#
loop_
_entity.id
_entity.type
_entity.pdbx_description
1 polymer ?
#
loop_
_entity_poly.entity_id
_entity_poly.type
_entity_poly.pdbx_seq_one_letter_code
_entity_poly.pdbx_strand_id
1 'polypeptide(L)'
;MVFAMALIAIGWAAPSSAQSFGNAMVVNNEQIIIGEPVYEMRSGVVYVFDRDEGGDWVQSQMLEPSEAYAANRFGISLATQDDLLLVSATRADSGTGAVYMFESDGGTWSEVGRLVTDDRTPADSLGSGLDIDGDWIAVGTIGQNSARGAVYTFRREGDDWVQHSKLAPTELMPESRFGAKLALSGEHLMVSAPSVDDGQGAVYQFRYDAGTDTWVEGGALQAPLVNAQAGFGADIAINGDVALIGSPGNIVGIGSVIAYTFEEGAWELGTMLIPFEAAAQTGFGGSVTFDGETALIGAATAGFGQGRVFTYTYDDNVGEWTSVTQTGNGVDAEELFAA
;
A
#
# COMPACT_ATOMS: atom_id res chain seq x y z
N MET A 1 17.42 -18.36 -14.71
CA MET A 1 16.00 -18.52 -15.09
C MET A 1 15.54 -17.13 -15.46
N VAL A 2 15.21 -16.88 -16.71
CA VAL A 2 15.03 -15.52 -17.25
C VAL A 2 13.63 -15.04 -16.88
N PHE A 3 13.53 -14.04 -16.00
CA PHE A 3 12.30 -13.30 -15.80
C PHE A 3 12.14 -12.32 -16.96
N ALA A 4 11.05 -12.47 -17.71
CA ALA A 4 10.65 -11.50 -18.72
C ALA A 4 9.87 -10.38 -18.02
N MET A 5 10.53 -9.23 -17.81
CA MET A 5 9.81 -7.98 -17.53
C MET A 5 9.01 -7.62 -18.78
N ALA A 6 7.68 -7.71 -18.67
CA ALA A 6 6.79 -7.24 -19.72
C ALA A 6 6.63 -5.73 -19.58
N LEU A 7 7.21 -5.00 -20.53
CA LEU A 7 7.00 -3.59 -20.70
C LEU A 7 5.60 -3.36 -21.28
N ILE A 8 4.76 -2.66 -20.53
CA ILE A 8 3.36 -2.43 -20.86
C ILE A 8 3.25 -1.24 -21.82
N ALA A 9 2.96 -1.50 -23.09
CA ALA A 9 2.30 -0.52 -23.94
C ALA A 9 0.78 -0.72 -23.76
N ILE A 10 0.15 0.02 -22.83
CA ILE A 10 -1.32 0.07 -22.78
C ILE A 10 -1.76 0.84 -24.04
N GLY A 11 -2.06 0.10 -25.10
CA GLY A 11 -3.13 0.52 -25.98
C GLY A 11 -4.42 0.36 -25.20
N TRP A 12 -5.14 1.44 -24.96
CA TRP A 12 -6.61 1.61 -24.88
C TRP A 12 -6.96 2.74 -23.91
N ALA A 13 -7.90 3.57 -24.34
CA ALA A 13 -8.47 4.65 -23.55
C ALA A 13 -9.08 4.10 -22.26
N ALA A 14 -8.69 4.67 -21.12
CA ALA A 14 -9.47 4.57 -19.89
C ALA A 14 -10.96 4.78 -20.23
N PRO A 15 -11.91 4.08 -19.57
CA PRO A 15 -13.32 4.38 -19.76
C PRO A 15 -13.49 5.89 -19.60
N SER A 16 -14.14 6.53 -20.57
CA SER A 16 -14.10 7.99 -20.81
C SER A 16 -14.68 8.86 -19.67
N SER A 17 -14.98 8.25 -18.52
CA SER A 17 -15.50 8.84 -17.29
C SER A 17 -14.89 8.23 -16.02
N ALA A 18 -13.69 7.63 -16.08
CA ALA A 18 -13.01 7.12 -14.90
C ALA A 18 -12.62 8.26 -13.95
N GLN A 19 -13.06 8.22 -12.70
CA GLN A 19 -12.76 9.28 -11.73
C GLN A 19 -11.61 8.93 -10.78
N SER A 20 -11.19 7.66 -10.71
CA SER A 20 -10.09 7.20 -9.83
C SER A 20 -9.54 5.80 -10.20
N PHE A 21 -9.58 5.40 -11.48
CA PHE A 21 -9.00 4.13 -11.93
C PHE A 21 -7.48 4.13 -11.68
N GLY A 22 -6.94 3.04 -11.15
CA GLY A 22 -5.52 2.94 -10.79
C GLY A 22 -5.18 3.47 -9.40
N ASN A 23 -6.18 3.75 -8.55
CA ASN A 23 -5.94 4.22 -7.18
C ASN A 23 -5.27 3.17 -6.29
N ALA A 24 -5.65 1.91 -6.50
CA ALA A 24 -5.01 0.75 -5.92
C ALA A 24 -4.75 -0.27 -7.03
N MET A 25 -3.62 -0.97 -6.93
CA MET A 25 -3.23 -2.00 -7.86
C MET A 25 -2.49 -3.10 -7.10
N VAL A 26 -2.81 -4.35 -7.41
CA VAL A 26 -2.02 -5.51 -7.02
C VAL A 26 -1.76 -6.36 -8.24
N VAL A 27 -0.66 -7.12 -8.18
CA VAL A 27 -0.26 -8.03 -9.23
C VAL A 27 -0.08 -9.39 -8.58
N ASN A 28 -0.70 -10.42 -9.15
CA ASN A 28 -0.37 -11.80 -8.83
C ASN A 28 0.37 -12.41 -10.04
N ASN A 29 0.66 -13.71 -10.01
CA ASN A 29 1.52 -14.35 -11.01
C ASN A 29 1.03 -14.22 -12.47
N GLU A 30 -0.27 -13.95 -12.70
CA GLU A 30 -0.86 -13.96 -14.05
C GLU A 30 -1.78 -12.76 -14.33
N GLN A 31 -2.15 -11.97 -13.31
CA GLN A 31 -3.19 -10.95 -13.40
C GLN A 31 -2.76 -9.61 -12.83
N ILE A 32 -3.27 -8.54 -13.45
CA ILE A 32 -3.22 -7.18 -12.90
C ILE A 32 -4.63 -6.84 -12.40
N ILE A 33 -4.74 -6.44 -11.13
CA ILE A 33 -6.01 -6.15 -10.49
C ILE A 33 -6.00 -4.67 -10.06
N ILE A 34 -6.99 -3.90 -10.52
CA ILE A 34 -7.01 -2.44 -10.39
C ILE A 34 -8.32 -1.95 -9.78
N GLY A 35 -8.23 -1.10 -8.77
CA GLY A 35 -9.37 -0.44 -8.16
C GLY A 35 -9.77 0.89 -8.82
N GLU A 36 -11.08 1.10 -8.94
CA GLU A 36 -11.73 2.37 -9.25
C GLU A 36 -12.76 2.70 -8.16
N PRO A 37 -12.31 3.23 -7.01
CA PRO A 37 -13.16 3.40 -5.83
C PRO A 37 -14.14 4.56 -5.92
N VAL A 38 -13.80 5.61 -6.66
CA VAL A 38 -14.64 6.80 -6.75
C VAL A 38 -15.50 6.70 -8.00
N TYR A 39 -16.78 6.40 -7.78
CA TYR A 39 -17.81 6.49 -8.80
C TYR A 39 -19.10 6.98 -8.14
N GLU A 40 -19.53 8.22 -8.44
CA GLU A 40 -20.66 8.86 -7.72
C GLU A 40 -21.97 8.06 -7.77
N MET A 41 -22.12 7.18 -8.76
CA MET A 41 -23.34 6.38 -8.98
C MET A 41 -23.21 4.89 -8.62
N ARG A 42 -22.05 4.43 -8.08
CA ARG A 42 -21.78 3.02 -7.75
C ARG A 42 -20.96 2.90 -6.49
N SER A 43 -20.81 1.70 -5.95
CA SER A 43 -19.95 1.44 -4.79
C SER A 43 -18.48 1.68 -5.05
N GLY A 44 -18.05 1.76 -6.30
CA GLY A 44 -16.66 1.51 -6.73
C GLY A 44 -16.57 0.13 -7.37
N VAL A 45 -15.56 -0.08 -8.21
CA VAL A 45 -15.39 -1.27 -9.04
C VAL A 45 -13.93 -1.73 -8.99
N VAL A 46 -13.69 -3.04 -9.06
CA VAL A 46 -12.34 -3.59 -9.27
C VAL A 46 -12.31 -4.32 -10.62
N TYR A 47 -11.26 -4.07 -11.40
CA TYR A 47 -11.06 -4.67 -12.71
C TYR A 47 -9.93 -5.68 -12.64
N VAL A 48 -10.13 -6.84 -13.27
CA VAL A 48 -9.11 -7.88 -13.42
C VAL A 48 -8.70 -7.91 -14.90
N PHE A 49 -7.40 -7.93 -15.13
CA PHE A 49 -6.79 -8.01 -16.45
C PHE A 49 -5.96 -9.28 -16.56
N ASP A 50 -6.18 -10.03 -17.63
CA ASP A 50 -5.39 -11.20 -18.03
C ASP A 50 -4.62 -10.89 -19.31
N ARG A 51 -3.60 -11.69 -19.61
CA ARG A 51 -2.95 -11.65 -20.93
C ARG A 51 -3.73 -12.51 -21.92
N ASP A 52 -4.00 -11.97 -23.10
CA ASP A 52 -4.53 -12.73 -24.22
C ASP A 52 -3.45 -13.60 -24.92
N GLU A 53 -3.82 -14.34 -25.97
CA GLU A 53 -2.89 -15.17 -26.74
C GLU A 53 -1.76 -14.37 -27.40
N GLY A 54 -1.96 -13.07 -27.64
CA GLY A 54 -0.96 -12.15 -28.17
C GLY A 54 -0.01 -11.59 -27.11
N GLY A 55 -0.32 -11.80 -25.83
CA GLY A 55 0.40 -11.24 -24.68
C GLY A 55 -0.08 -9.86 -24.26
N ASP A 56 -1.16 -9.35 -24.87
CA ASP A 56 -1.77 -8.07 -24.53
C ASP A 56 -2.65 -8.20 -23.29
N TRP A 57 -2.61 -7.21 -22.41
CA TRP A 57 -3.48 -7.16 -21.24
C TRP A 57 -4.91 -6.77 -21.64
N VAL A 58 -5.88 -7.65 -21.34
CA VAL A 58 -7.30 -7.45 -21.62
C VAL A 58 -8.11 -7.61 -20.34
N GLN A 59 -9.14 -6.76 -20.17
CA GLN A 59 -10.04 -6.87 -19.02
C GLN A 59 -10.83 -8.19 -19.12
N SER A 60 -10.64 -9.08 -18.16
CA SER A 60 -11.30 -10.38 -18.10
C SER A 60 -12.48 -10.41 -17.16
N GLN A 61 -12.41 -9.65 -16.06
CA GLN A 61 -13.45 -9.61 -15.04
C GLN A 61 -13.64 -8.20 -14.46
N MET A 62 -14.85 -7.97 -13.96
CA MET A 62 -15.22 -6.80 -13.17
C MET A 62 -15.84 -7.29 -11.86
N LEU A 63 -15.27 -6.90 -10.73
CA LEU A 63 -15.73 -7.26 -9.39
C LEU A 63 -16.53 -6.11 -8.79
N GLU A 64 -17.70 -6.44 -8.26
CA GLU A 64 -18.57 -5.56 -7.49
C GLU A 64 -18.96 -6.30 -6.20
N PRO A 65 -19.09 -5.61 -5.05
CA PRO A 65 -19.46 -6.25 -3.80
C PRO A 65 -20.93 -6.68 -3.83
N SER A 66 -21.25 -7.78 -3.16
CA SER A 66 -22.62 -8.27 -2.99
C SER A 66 -23.56 -7.22 -2.36
N GLU A 67 -23.02 -6.37 -1.48
CA GLU A 67 -23.71 -5.23 -0.85
C GLU A 67 -23.28 -3.88 -1.47
N ALA A 68 -23.49 -3.73 -2.79
CA ALA A 68 -23.16 -2.51 -3.52
C ALA A 68 -24.14 -1.36 -3.23
N TYR A 69 -23.68 -0.36 -2.46
CA TYR A 69 -24.32 0.94 -2.33
C TYR A 69 -23.45 2.04 -2.92
N ALA A 70 -24.08 3.07 -3.49
CA ALA A 70 -23.37 4.19 -4.10
C ALA A 70 -22.39 4.85 -3.11
N ALA A 71 -21.20 5.20 -3.61
CA ALA A 71 -20.13 5.88 -2.87
C ALA A 71 -19.48 5.09 -1.71
N ASN A 72 -19.63 3.76 -1.67
CA ASN A 72 -18.97 2.89 -0.66
C ASN A 72 -17.43 2.82 -0.78
N ARG A 73 -16.84 3.31 -1.88
CA ARG A 73 -15.40 3.28 -2.15
C ARG A 73 -14.79 1.87 -2.20
N PHE A 74 -15.53 0.91 -2.73
CA PHE A 74 -15.04 -0.43 -3.03
C PHE A 74 -13.87 -0.37 -4.02
N GLY A 75 -12.74 -1.02 -3.69
CA GLY A 75 -11.51 -0.96 -4.48
C GLY A 75 -10.57 0.18 -4.10
N ILE A 76 -10.75 0.81 -2.93
CA ILE A 76 -9.89 1.92 -2.45
C ILE A 76 -8.53 1.43 -1.97
N SER A 77 -8.46 0.18 -1.52
CA SER A 77 -7.22 -0.52 -1.19
C SER A 77 -7.39 -1.98 -1.59
N LEU A 78 -6.31 -2.57 -2.06
CA LEU A 78 -6.24 -3.96 -2.50
C LEU A 78 -5.03 -4.61 -1.83
N ALA A 79 -5.16 -5.87 -1.45
CA ALA A 79 -4.05 -6.72 -1.02
C ALA A 79 -4.32 -8.14 -1.52
N THR A 80 -3.28 -8.90 -1.86
CA THR A 80 -3.45 -10.26 -2.40
C THR A 80 -2.33 -11.16 -1.94
N GLN A 81 -2.68 -12.41 -1.67
CA GLN A 81 -1.76 -13.50 -1.42
C GLN A 81 -2.38 -14.76 -1.98
N ASP A 82 -1.59 -15.53 -2.73
CA ASP A 82 -2.04 -16.77 -3.39
C ASP A 82 -3.35 -16.52 -4.18
N ASP A 83 -4.38 -17.31 -3.91
CA ASP A 83 -5.71 -17.23 -4.51
C ASP A 83 -6.68 -16.33 -3.72
N LEU A 84 -6.20 -15.50 -2.79
CA LEU A 84 -7.02 -14.59 -1.99
C LEU A 84 -6.77 -13.13 -2.41
N LEU A 85 -7.86 -12.40 -2.65
CA LEU A 85 -7.88 -10.96 -2.90
C LEU A 85 -8.74 -10.28 -1.85
N LEU A 86 -8.15 -9.28 -1.19
CA LEU A 86 -8.82 -8.42 -0.23
C LEU A 86 -9.14 -7.08 -0.88
N VAL A 87 -10.39 -6.63 -0.74
CA VAL A 87 -10.87 -5.40 -1.35
C VAL A 87 -11.56 -4.52 -0.31
N SER A 88 -10.96 -3.38 0.02
CA SER A 88 -11.53 -2.42 0.96
C SER A 88 -12.70 -1.64 0.37
N ALA A 89 -13.71 -1.36 1.20
CA ALA A 89 -14.79 -0.41 0.95
C ALA A 89 -15.01 0.47 2.19
N THR A 90 -14.22 1.54 2.30
CA THR A 90 -14.15 2.38 3.52
C THR A 90 -15.45 3.12 3.86
N ARG A 91 -16.41 3.20 2.94
CA ARG A 91 -17.71 3.84 3.17
C ARG A 91 -18.89 2.88 3.24
N ALA A 92 -18.64 1.57 3.17
CA ALA A 92 -19.67 0.56 3.42
C ALA A 92 -20.32 0.74 4.80
N ASP A 93 -21.55 0.24 4.94
CA ASP A 93 -22.27 0.17 6.22
C ASP A 93 -22.30 1.51 6.98
N SER A 94 -22.76 2.56 6.30
CA SER A 94 -22.82 3.94 6.83
C SER A 94 -21.46 4.49 7.29
N GLY A 95 -20.38 4.09 6.61
CA GLY A 95 -19.03 4.55 6.89
C GLY A 95 -18.31 3.78 7.99
N THR A 96 -18.89 2.71 8.55
CA THR A 96 -18.10 1.79 9.40
C THR A 96 -16.97 1.14 8.59
N GLY A 97 -17.21 0.87 7.30
CA GLY A 97 -16.26 0.26 6.38
C GLY A 97 -16.24 -1.27 6.48
N ALA A 98 -15.78 -1.93 5.42
CA ALA A 98 -15.62 -3.37 5.34
C ALA A 98 -14.47 -3.74 4.39
N VAL A 99 -13.92 -4.94 4.55
CA VAL A 99 -12.98 -5.54 3.59
C VAL A 99 -13.63 -6.79 3.02
N TYR A 100 -13.87 -6.83 1.72
CA TYR A 100 -14.44 -7.98 1.04
C TYR A 100 -13.33 -8.95 0.64
N MET A 101 -13.60 -10.25 0.74
CA MET A 101 -12.66 -11.31 0.40
C MET A 101 -13.16 -12.00 -0.87
N PHE A 102 -12.26 -12.15 -1.83
CA PHE A 102 -12.50 -12.87 -3.07
C PHE A 102 -11.50 -14.01 -3.17
N GLU A 103 -11.96 -15.17 -3.62
CA GLU A 103 -11.10 -16.32 -3.96
C GLU A 103 -11.08 -16.56 -5.46
N SER A 104 -9.91 -16.92 -5.97
CA SER A 104 -9.67 -17.30 -7.36
C SER A 104 -9.88 -18.81 -7.55
N ASP A 105 -10.72 -19.18 -8.53
CA ASP A 105 -10.79 -20.53 -9.09
C ASP A 105 -10.40 -20.46 -10.57
N GLY A 106 -9.17 -20.88 -10.89
CA GLY A 106 -8.64 -20.84 -12.25
C GLY A 106 -8.60 -19.43 -12.87
N GLY A 107 -8.29 -18.42 -12.06
CA GLY A 107 -8.22 -17.00 -12.49
C GLY A 107 -9.55 -16.27 -12.48
N THR A 108 -10.65 -16.94 -12.13
CA THR A 108 -11.96 -16.32 -11.93
C THR A 108 -12.19 -16.05 -10.45
N TRP A 109 -12.43 -14.78 -10.11
CA TRP A 109 -12.61 -14.35 -8.73
C TRP A 109 -14.08 -14.41 -8.30
N SER A 110 -14.35 -14.90 -7.09
CA SER A 110 -15.69 -14.89 -6.49
C SER A 110 -15.65 -14.43 -5.05
N GLU A 111 -16.63 -13.63 -4.62
CA GLU A 111 -16.71 -13.16 -3.23
C GLU A 111 -17.03 -14.34 -2.30
N VAL A 112 -16.17 -14.56 -1.30
CA VAL A 112 -16.32 -15.64 -0.30
C VAL A 112 -16.67 -15.14 1.08
N GLY A 113 -16.55 -13.84 1.33
CA GLY A 113 -16.92 -13.24 2.61
C GLY A 113 -16.47 -11.81 2.76
N ARG A 114 -16.54 -11.30 4.00
CA ARG A 114 -16.01 -9.99 4.36
C ARG A 114 -15.54 -9.94 5.80
N LEU A 115 -14.54 -9.09 6.06
CA LEU A 115 -14.05 -8.74 7.37
C LEU A 115 -14.71 -7.44 7.83
N VAL A 116 -15.16 -7.47 9.08
CA VAL A 116 -15.72 -6.35 9.84
C VAL A 116 -15.22 -6.47 11.28
N THR A 117 -15.32 -5.39 12.05
CA THR A 117 -14.92 -5.41 13.47
C THR A 117 -16.15 -5.34 14.39
N ASP A 118 -16.02 -5.90 15.58
CA ASP A 118 -17.13 -6.03 16.54
C ASP A 118 -17.54 -4.69 17.17
N ASP A 119 -16.58 -3.77 17.33
CA ASP A 119 -16.77 -2.48 17.98
C ASP A 119 -16.97 -1.33 16.98
N ARG A 120 -17.28 -1.65 15.72
CA ARG A 120 -17.45 -0.67 14.64
C ARG A 120 -18.53 0.37 14.93
N THR A 121 -18.21 1.62 14.63
CA THR A 121 -19.12 2.76 14.70
C THR A 121 -19.18 3.52 13.37
N PRO A 122 -20.28 4.25 13.08
CA PRO A 122 -20.38 5.02 11.85
C PRO A 122 -19.19 5.96 11.66
N ALA A 123 -18.69 6.02 10.42
CA ALA A 123 -17.50 6.79 9.99
C ALA A 123 -16.13 6.25 10.44
N ASP A 124 -16.04 5.09 11.08
CA ASP A 124 -14.77 4.43 11.41
C ASP A 124 -13.86 4.22 10.18
N SER A 125 -14.43 3.97 9.01
CA SER A 125 -13.67 3.82 7.76
C SER A 125 -12.68 2.65 7.77
N LEU A 126 -13.11 1.47 8.23
CA LEU A 126 -12.32 0.22 8.13
C LEU A 126 -11.90 -0.04 6.68
N GLY A 127 -10.66 -0.51 6.49
CA GLY A 127 -10.06 -0.77 5.18
C GLY A 127 -9.25 0.41 4.62
N SER A 128 -8.95 1.40 5.46
CA SER A 128 -8.15 2.58 5.09
C SER A 128 -6.68 2.24 4.79
N GLY A 129 -6.09 1.34 5.57
CA GLY A 129 -4.89 0.57 5.22
C GLY A 129 -5.24 -0.92 5.21
N LEU A 130 -4.53 -1.70 4.40
CA LEU A 130 -4.80 -3.12 4.21
C LEU A 130 -3.53 -3.83 3.77
N ASP A 131 -3.17 -4.92 4.43
CA ASP A 131 -2.10 -5.81 3.98
C ASP A 131 -2.32 -7.25 4.47
N ILE A 132 -1.68 -8.21 3.80
CA ILE A 132 -1.77 -9.64 4.10
C ILE A 132 -0.40 -10.31 3.95
N ASP A 133 -0.02 -11.13 4.93
CA ASP A 133 1.13 -12.03 4.83
C ASP A 133 0.94 -13.28 5.68
N GLY A 134 1.18 -14.44 5.08
CA GLY A 134 0.97 -15.75 5.68
C GLY A 134 -0.44 -15.93 6.26
N ASP A 135 -0.50 -16.10 7.58
CA ASP A 135 -1.73 -16.30 8.35
C ASP A 135 -2.27 -15.00 8.97
N TRP A 136 -1.81 -13.83 8.52
CA TRP A 136 -2.17 -12.54 9.09
C TRP A 136 -2.73 -11.58 8.04
N ILE A 137 -3.83 -10.93 8.39
CA ILE A 137 -4.35 -9.74 7.70
C ILE A 137 -4.31 -8.57 8.67
N ALA A 138 -3.79 -7.42 8.23
CA ALA A 138 -3.86 -6.17 8.99
C ALA A 138 -4.78 -5.17 8.27
N VAL A 139 -5.71 -4.57 9.02
CA VAL A 139 -6.71 -3.64 8.48
C VAL A 139 -6.79 -2.38 9.32
N GLY A 140 -6.59 -1.22 8.70
CA GLY A 140 -6.61 0.08 9.36
C GLY A 140 -7.98 0.74 9.34
N THR A 141 -8.27 1.54 10.37
CA THR A 141 -9.48 2.35 10.52
C THR A 141 -9.12 3.77 10.97
N ILE A 142 -9.00 4.71 10.04
CA ILE A 142 -8.59 6.09 10.35
C ILE A 142 -9.66 6.96 11.03
N GLY A 143 -10.90 6.50 11.15
CA GLY A 143 -12.01 7.28 11.71
C GLY A 143 -12.25 7.07 13.21
N GLN A 144 -11.76 5.97 13.77
CA GLN A 144 -12.03 5.61 15.17
C GLN A 144 -11.43 6.59 16.19
N ASN A 145 -12.14 6.73 17.30
CA ASN A 145 -11.71 7.46 18.51
C ASN A 145 -11.25 8.90 18.23
N SER A 146 -12.14 9.70 17.64
CA SER A 146 -11.85 11.07 17.17
C SER A 146 -10.71 11.10 16.14
N ALA A 147 -10.78 10.18 15.17
CA ALA A 147 -9.81 9.99 14.11
C ALA A 147 -8.34 9.83 14.58
N ARG A 148 -8.14 9.35 15.81
CA ARG A 148 -6.83 8.83 16.22
C ARG A 148 -6.41 7.68 15.33
N GLY A 149 -7.38 6.83 15.00
CA GLY A 149 -7.20 5.64 14.20
C GLY A 149 -6.88 4.40 15.03
N ALA A 150 -6.99 3.23 14.41
CA ALA A 150 -6.62 1.92 14.95
C ALA A 150 -6.29 0.95 13.82
N VAL A 151 -5.66 -0.18 14.16
CA VAL A 151 -5.46 -1.32 13.27
C VAL A 151 -6.04 -2.57 13.91
N TYR A 152 -6.71 -3.40 13.12
CA TYR A 152 -7.15 -4.72 13.53
C TYR A 152 -6.33 -5.75 12.80
N THR A 153 -5.88 -6.77 13.54
CA THR A 153 -5.29 -7.95 12.93
C THR A 153 -6.31 -9.09 12.94
N PHE A 154 -6.35 -9.82 11.85
CA PHE A 154 -7.10 -11.06 11.72
C PHE A 154 -6.12 -12.19 11.51
N ARG A 155 -6.35 -13.31 12.18
CA ARG A 155 -5.54 -14.51 12.04
C ARG A 155 -6.35 -15.60 11.36
N ARG A 156 -5.70 -16.36 10.49
CA ARG A 156 -6.30 -17.54 9.90
C ARG A 156 -6.50 -18.65 10.95
N GLU A 157 -7.73 -19.13 11.09
CA GLU A 157 -8.13 -20.24 11.95
C GLU A 157 -8.91 -21.26 11.12
N GLY A 158 -8.20 -22.21 10.51
CA GLY A 158 -8.80 -23.12 9.53
C GLY A 158 -9.10 -22.41 8.22
N ASP A 159 -10.37 -22.40 7.82
CA ASP A 159 -10.85 -21.70 6.61
C ASP A 159 -11.36 -20.28 6.92
N ASP A 160 -11.42 -19.90 8.21
CA ASP A 160 -11.94 -18.61 8.65
C ASP A 160 -10.82 -17.63 9.01
N TRP A 161 -11.11 -16.33 8.86
CA TRP A 161 -10.27 -15.23 9.34
C TRP A 161 -10.91 -14.59 10.57
N VAL A 162 -10.25 -14.72 11.73
CA VAL A 162 -10.80 -14.32 13.03
C VAL A 162 -10.06 -13.09 13.55
N GLN A 163 -10.81 -12.08 14.03
CA GLN A 163 -10.23 -10.89 14.63
C GLN A 163 -9.40 -11.27 15.87
N HIS A 164 -8.11 -10.99 15.84
CA HIS A 164 -7.16 -11.37 16.89
C HIS A 164 -6.85 -10.21 17.82
N SER A 165 -6.42 -9.07 17.27
CA SER A 165 -6.01 -7.91 18.06
C SER A 165 -6.56 -6.59 17.51
N LYS A 166 -6.67 -5.60 18.40
CA LYS A 166 -6.83 -4.19 18.07
C LYS A 166 -5.59 -3.44 18.57
N LEU A 167 -4.88 -2.79 17.65
CA LEU A 167 -3.63 -2.08 17.88
C LEU A 167 -3.85 -0.58 17.75
N ALA A 168 -3.39 0.16 18.76
CA ALA A 168 -3.31 1.62 18.73
C ALA A 168 -2.30 2.08 19.79
N PRO A 169 -1.30 2.91 19.45
CA PRO A 169 -0.42 3.53 20.43
C PRO A 169 -1.21 4.33 21.46
N THR A 170 -0.78 4.31 22.72
CA THR A 170 -1.55 4.88 23.84
C THR A 170 -1.68 6.39 23.80
N GLU A 171 -0.72 7.10 23.20
CA GLU A 171 -0.60 8.56 23.25
C GLU A 171 -0.90 9.25 21.90
N LEU A 172 -1.70 8.63 21.03
CA LEU A 172 -2.12 9.27 19.78
C LEU A 172 -2.99 10.51 20.05
N MET A 173 -2.63 11.62 19.42
CA MET A 173 -3.44 12.83 19.39
C MET A 173 -4.68 12.63 18.50
N PRO A 174 -5.82 13.28 18.78
CA PRO A 174 -6.94 13.32 17.85
C PRO A 174 -6.50 13.68 16.43
N GLU A 175 -7.17 13.12 15.42
CA GLU A 175 -6.83 13.30 14.00
C GLU A 175 -5.44 12.78 13.57
N SER A 176 -4.78 11.93 14.35
CA SER A 176 -3.49 11.32 13.93
C SER A 176 -3.61 10.41 12.70
N ARG A 177 -4.81 9.86 12.43
CA ARG A 177 -5.10 8.96 11.30
C ARG A 177 -4.20 7.71 11.28
N PHE A 178 -3.90 7.14 12.45
CA PHE A 178 -3.18 5.88 12.56
C PHE A 178 -3.91 4.75 11.81
N GLY A 179 -3.15 3.91 11.10
CA GLY A 179 -3.73 2.86 10.25
C GLY A 179 -4.03 3.31 8.81
N ALA A 180 -3.53 4.47 8.38
CA ALA A 180 -3.75 4.96 7.02
C ALA A 180 -3.00 4.12 5.96
N LYS A 181 -1.79 3.68 6.27
CA LYS A 181 -1.01 2.71 5.48
C LYS A 181 -0.42 1.66 6.39
N LEU A 182 -0.33 0.44 5.87
CA LEU A 182 0.18 -0.74 6.55
C LEU A 182 1.19 -1.42 5.65
N ALA A 183 2.19 -2.03 6.26
CA ALA A 183 3.07 -2.97 5.59
C ALA A 183 3.38 -4.11 6.58
N LEU A 184 3.16 -5.35 6.15
CA LEU A 184 3.24 -6.57 6.94
C LEU A 184 4.21 -7.54 6.25
N SER A 185 5.17 -8.06 7.01
CA SER A 185 6.09 -9.10 6.56
C SER A 185 6.52 -9.95 7.75
N GLY A 186 6.16 -11.22 7.73
CA GLY A 186 6.37 -12.18 8.80
C GLY A 186 5.77 -11.69 10.12
N GLU A 187 6.64 -11.50 11.11
CA GLU A 187 6.26 -11.00 12.43
C GLU A 187 6.26 -9.46 12.53
N HIS A 188 6.62 -8.73 11.47
CA HIS A 188 6.74 -7.28 11.49
C HIS A 188 5.54 -6.60 10.85
N LEU A 189 4.94 -5.66 11.58
CA LEU A 189 3.89 -4.78 11.08
C LEU A 189 4.31 -3.31 11.27
N MET A 190 4.31 -2.55 10.20
CA MET A 190 4.50 -1.11 10.22
C MET A 190 3.19 -0.39 9.92
N VAL A 191 2.92 0.68 10.67
CA VAL A 191 1.66 1.42 10.61
C VAL A 191 1.90 2.91 10.55
N SER A 192 1.37 3.59 9.52
CA SER A 192 1.48 5.04 9.42
C SER A 192 0.39 5.79 10.19
N ALA A 193 0.76 6.98 10.66
CA ALA A 193 -0.10 8.03 11.20
C ALA A 193 0.29 9.36 10.54
N PRO A 194 -0.14 9.61 9.29
CA PRO A 194 0.41 10.66 8.44
C PRO A 194 0.03 12.08 8.90
N SER A 195 -0.93 12.22 9.81
CA SER A 195 -1.43 13.51 10.29
C SER A 195 -0.84 13.95 11.63
N VAL A 196 0.09 13.17 12.20
CA VAL A 196 0.87 13.56 13.38
C VAL A 196 1.70 14.82 13.09
N ASP A 197 1.77 15.71 14.09
CA ASP A 197 2.58 16.94 14.12
C ASP A 197 2.45 17.81 12.85
N ASP A 198 1.21 18.24 12.56
CA ASP A 198 0.86 19.10 11.41
C ASP A 198 1.28 18.49 10.06
N GLY A 199 1.06 17.18 9.93
CA GLY A 199 1.38 16.43 8.70
C GLY A 199 2.86 16.12 8.53
N GLN A 200 3.68 16.25 9.58
CA GLN A 200 5.02 15.65 9.57
C GLN A 200 4.93 14.15 9.32
N GLY A 201 3.95 13.49 9.94
CA GLY A 201 3.70 12.06 9.81
C GLY A 201 4.60 11.21 10.70
N ALA A 202 4.10 10.03 11.10
CA ALA A 202 4.82 9.06 11.89
C ALA A 202 4.57 7.64 11.36
N VAL A 203 5.51 6.73 11.61
CA VAL A 203 5.33 5.29 11.40
C VAL A 203 5.67 4.56 12.69
N TYR A 204 4.77 3.69 13.14
CA TYR A 204 4.93 2.87 14.33
C TYR A 204 5.21 1.43 13.93
N GLN A 205 6.05 0.75 14.70
CA GLN A 205 6.36 -0.65 14.52
C GLN A 205 5.67 -1.53 15.57
N PHE A 206 5.19 -2.67 15.12
CA PHE A 206 4.68 -3.75 15.95
C PHE A 206 5.39 -5.04 15.56
N ARG A 207 5.70 -5.88 16.54
CA ARG A 207 6.22 -7.23 16.31
C ARG A 207 5.33 -8.26 16.97
N TYR A 208 4.93 -9.29 16.24
CA TYR A 208 4.19 -10.40 16.81
C TYR A 208 5.13 -11.29 17.65
N ASP A 209 4.78 -11.51 18.92
CA ASP A 209 5.46 -12.44 19.81
C ASP A 209 4.64 -13.74 19.90
N ALA A 210 5.14 -14.79 19.25
CA ALA A 210 4.49 -16.10 19.24
C ALA A 210 4.50 -16.80 20.62
N GLY A 211 5.40 -16.42 21.53
CA GLY A 211 5.47 -16.97 22.88
C GLY A 211 4.35 -16.45 23.78
N THR A 212 3.88 -15.22 23.55
CA THR A 212 2.77 -14.61 24.28
C THR A 212 1.48 -14.49 23.47
N ASP A 213 1.51 -14.80 22.17
CA ASP A 213 0.40 -14.62 21.22
C ASP A 213 -0.11 -13.17 21.17
N THR A 214 0.83 -12.22 21.11
CA THR A 214 0.51 -10.79 21.14
C THR A 214 1.36 -9.97 20.18
N TRP A 215 0.76 -8.94 19.59
CA TRP A 215 1.51 -7.88 18.92
C TRP A 215 2.08 -6.90 19.96
N VAL A 216 3.41 -6.72 19.95
CA VAL A 216 4.14 -5.85 20.86
C VAL A 216 4.52 -4.57 20.14
N GLU A 217 4.11 -3.42 20.67
CA GLU A 217 4.50 -2.10 20.14
C GLU A 217 5.99 -1.84 20.41
N GLY A 218 6.74 -1.54 19.35
CA GLY A 218 8.15 -1.13 19.41
C GLY A 218 8.35 0.39 19.34
N GLY A 219 7.26 1.16 19.35
CA GLY A 219 7.23 2.62 19.27
C GLY A 219 7.28 3.16 17.84
N ALA A 220 7.42 4.50 17.73
CA ALA A 220 7.58 5.18 16.45
C ALA A 220 9.02 5.08 15.93
N LEU A 221 9.17 4.88 14.62
CA LEU A 221 10.45 4.91 13.93
C LEU A 221 11.02 6.34 13.88
N GLN A 222 12.34 6.45 13.98
CA GLN A 222 13.03 7.74 13.96
C GLN A 222 13.30 8.20 12.53
N ALA A 223 12.62 9.24 12.07
CA ALA A 223 12.91 9.89 10.80
C ALA A 223 13.76 11.16 11.02
N PRO A 224 14.99 11.26 10.50
CA PRO A 224 15.78 12.48 10.60
C PRO A 224 15.23 13.55 9.66
N LEU A 225 15.26 14.80 10.13
CA LEU A 225 15.05 16.00 9.30
C LEU A 225 13.67 16.11 8.61
N VAL A 226 12.67 15.33 9.03
CA VAL A 226 11.29 15.53 8.59
C VAL A 226 10.71 16.79 9.22
N ASN A 227 10.24 17.71 8.40
CA ASN A 227 9.60 18.96 8.83
C ASN A 227 8.07 18.81 8.85
N ALA A 228 7.35 19.84 9.30
CA ALA A 228 5.90 19.88 9.14
C ALA A 228 5.53 19.65 7.66
N GLN A 229 4.44 18.90 7.44
CA GLN A 229 3.96 18.53 6.10
C GLN A 229 4.90 17.60 5.29
N ALA A 230 5.92 16.98 5.92
CA ALA A 230 6.79 16.01 5.27
C ALA A 230 6.05 14.75 4.79
N GLY A 231 4.95 14.39 5.45
CA GLY A 231 4.14 13.22 5.13
C GLY A 231 4.92 11.91 5.28
N PHE A 232 5.76 11.79 6.31
CA PHE A 232 6.47 10.54 6.61
C PHE A 232 5.47 9.42 6.89
N GLY A 233 5.62 8.29 6.20
CA GLY A 233 4.64 7.20 6.19
C GLY A 233 3.53 7.38 5.15
N ALA A 234 3.76 8.21 4.11
CA ALA A 234 2.84 8.33 2.98
C ALA A 234 2.61 6.99 2.25
N ASP A 235 3.67 6.18 2.20
CA ASP A 235 3.62 4.78 1.80
C ASP A 235 4.74 4.01 2.51
N ILE A 236 4.55 2.70 2.67
CA ILE A 236 5.48 1.82 3.38
C ILE A 236 5.61 0.53 2.57
N ALA A 237 6.86 0.10 2.33
CA ALA A 237 7.15 -1.24 1.84
C ALA A 237 8.09 -1.93 2.83
N ILE A 238 7.86 -3.22 3.08
CA ILE A 238 8.70 -4.05 3.95
C ILE A 238 8.93 -5.39 3.28
N ASN A 239 10.15 -5.90 3.35
CA ASN A 239 10.49 -7.25 2.94
C ASN A 239 11.56 -7.77 3.88
N GLY A 240 11.21 -8.77 4.70
CA GLY A 240 12.10 -9.31 5.73
C GLY A 240 12.58 -8.21 6.67
N ASP A 241 13.91 -8.07 6.76
CA ASP A 241 14.59 -7.14 7.66
C ASP A 241 14.81 -5.74 7.05
N VAL A 242 14.18 -5.42 5.91
CA VAL A 242 14.35 -4.12 5.25
C VAL A 242 13.00 -3.45 5.03
N ALA A 243 12.93 -2.16 5.38
CA ALA A 243 11.75 -1.35 5.18
C ALA A 243 12.09 -0.03 4.47
N LEU A 244 11.20 0.40 3.59
CA LEU A 244 11.27 1.68 2.89
C LEU A 244 10.03 2.51 3.22
N ILE A 245 10.25 3.75 3.66
CA ILE A 245 9.17 4.64 4.08
C ILE A 245 9.19 5.93 3.28
N GLY A 246 8.10 6.21 2.59
CA GLY A 246 7.91 7.40 1.79
C GLY A 246 7.65 8.67 2.62
N SER A 247 8.24 9.78 2.18
CA SER A 247 8.02 11.12 2.73
C SER A 247 8.09 12.16 1.61
N PRO A 248 7.02 12.27 0.78
CA PRO A 248 7.03 13.08 -0.44
C PRO A 248 7.09 14.59 -0.20
N GLY A 249 6.76 15.05 1.01
CA GLY A 249 6.91 16.45 1.41
C GLY A 249 8.28 16.78 2.01
N ASN A 250 9.08 15.78 2.40
CA ASN A 250 10.42 15.99 2.93
C ASN A 250 11.34 16.55 1.85
N ILE A 251 12.31 17.38 2.24
CA ILE A 251 13.15 18.18 1.32
C ILE A 251 12.24 18.95 0.36
N VAL A 252 11.84 20.16 0.77
CA VAL A 252 10.79 20.97 0.12
C VAL A 252 10.86 20.92 -1.41
N GLY A 253 9.82 20.35 -2.02
CA GLY A 253 9.68 20.24 -3.47
C GLY A 253 10.37 19.03 -4.10
N ILE A 254 11.05 18.16 -3.36
CA ILE A 254 11.73 16.98 -3.90
C ILE A 254 11.08 15.70 -3.40
N GLY A 255 10.96 15.52 -2.09
CA GLY A 255 10.54 14.24 -1.49
C GLY A 255 11.73 13.33 -1.16
N SER A 256 11.51 12.35 -0.30
CA SER A 256 12.51 11.34 0.07
C SER A 256 11.86 9.99 0.38
N VAL A 257 12.65 8.93 0.32
CA VAL A 257 12.33 7.63 0.95
C VAL A 257 13.41 7.34 1.99
N ILE A 258 13.02 6.91 3.18
CA ILE A 258 13.95 6.57 4.26
C ILE A 258 13.95 5.05 4.40
N ALA A 259 15.13 4.44 4.29
CA ALA A 259 15.35 3.02 4.46
C ALA A 259 15.70 2.70 5.92
N TYR A 260 15.18 1.59 6.43
CA TYR A 260 15.49 1.03 7.73
C TYR A 260 15.89 -0.43 7.58
N THR A 261 16.83 -0.89 8.42
CA THR A 261 17.23 -2.30 8.52
C THR A 261 16.91 -2.82 9.93
N PHE A 262 16.45 -4.05 10.05
CA PHE A 262 16.17 -4.69 11.32
C PHE A 262 17.41 -5.47 11.79
N GLU A 263 18.05 -4.98 12.84
CA GLU A 263 19.28 -5.56 13.38
C GLU A 263 19.17 -5.65 14.91
N GLU A 264 19.66 -6.76 15.47
CA GLU A 264 19.70 -7.01 16.93
C GLU A 264 18.37 -6.77 17.67
N GLY A 265 17.22 -6.92 16.98
CA GLY A 265 15.90 -6.76 17.56
C GLY A 265 15.31 -5.35 17.46
N ALA A 266 15.93 -4.43 16.71
CA ALA A 266 15.43 -3.08 16.49
C ALA A 266 15.56 -2.65 15.03
N TRP A 267 14.65 -1.78 14.57
CA TRP A 267 14.81 -1.09 13.29
C TRP A 267 15.78 0.07 13.44
N GLU A 268 16.88 0.00 12.72
CA GLU A 268 17.89 1.04 12.64
C GLU A 268 17.70 1.88 11.38
N LEU A 269 17.97 3.18 11.52
CA LEU A 269 17.94 4.10 10.40
C LEU A 269 19.11 3.79 9.45
N GLY A 270 18.76 3.42 8.22
CA GLY A 270 19.72 3.23 7.14
C GLY A 270 19.88 4.50 6.30
N THR A 271 19.77 4.35 4.99
CA THR A 271 20.00 5.44 4.03
C THR A 271 18.74 6.27 3.75
N MET A 272 18.94 7.52 3.35
CA MET A 272 17.89 8.36 2.77
C MET A 272 18.06 8.39 1.25
N LEU A 273 17.05 7.91 0.54
CA LEU A 273 16.97 7.92 -0.91
C LEU A 273 16.32 9.22 -1.39
N ILE A 274 16.96 9.84 -2.38
CA ILE A 274 16.48 11.03 -3.09
C ILE A 274 16.57 10.78 -4.60
N PRO A 275 15.69 11.39 -5.42
CA PRO A 275 15.74 11.21 -6.87
C PRO A 275 17.06 11.79 -7.41
N PHE A 276 17.69 11.06 -8.34
CA PHE A 276 18.98 11.48 -8.93
C PHE A 276 18.84 12.72 -9.85
N GLU A 277 17.62 13.00 -10.35
CA GLU A 277 17.26 14.25 -11.03
C GLU A 277 16.22 15.02 -10.20
N ALA A 278 16.70 15.83 -9.26
CA ALA A 278 15.86 16.65 -8.41
C ALA A 278 15.36 17.90 -9.16
N ALA A 279 14.21 17.78 -9.83
CA ALA A 279 13.41 18.95 -10.19
C ALA A 279 12.57 19.40 -8.99
N ALA A 280 12.30 20.70 -8.88
CA ALA A 280 11.31 21.18 -7.92
C ALA A 280 9.92 20.59 -8.27
N GLN A 281 9.14 20.30 -7.24
CA GLN A 281 7.84 19.62 -7.27
C GLN A 281 7.85 18.16 -7.75
N THR A 282 8.90 17.39 -7.39
CA THR A 282 8.99 15.97 -7.77
C THR A 282 8.04 15.09 -6.96
N GLY A 283 7.95 15.28 -5.64
CA GLY A 283 7.08 14.48 -4.76
C GLY A 283 7.51 13.02 -4.68
N PHE A 284 8.82 12.76 -4.72
CA PHE A 284 9.44 11.43 -4.64
C PHE A 284 9.11 10.74 -3.32
N GLY A 285 8.80 9.43 -3.38
CA GLY A 285 8.39 8.68 -2.20
C GLY A 285 6.90 8.81 -1.90
N GLY A 286 6.09 9.21 -2.89
CA GLY A 286 4.63 9.21 -2.78
C GLY A 286 4.02 7.81 -2.86
N SER A 287 4.73 6.86 -3.47
CA SER A 287 4.43 5.43 -3.45
C SER A 287 5.73 4.63 -3.49
N VAL A 288 5.78 3.48 -2.82
CA VAL A 288 6.98 2.64 -2.73
C VAL A 288 6.58 1.16 -2.78
N THR A 289 7.29 0.37 -3.57
CA THR A 289 7.24 -1.10 -3.51
C THR A 289 8.65 -1.67 -3.57
N PHE A 290 8.86 -2.83 -2.96
CA PHE A 290 10.17 -3.45 -2.79
C PHE A 290 10.02 -4.97 -2.70
N ASP A 291 10.80 -5.71 -3.48
CA ASP A 291 10.74 -7.18 -3.55
C ASP A 291 11.88 -7.88 -2.78
N GLY A 292 12.71 -7.13 -2.05
CA GLY A 292 13.92 -7.63 -1.38
C GLY A 292 15.22 -7.29 -2.13
N GLU A 293 15.16 -6.99 -3.42
CA GLU A 293 16.32 -6.62 -4.23
C GLU A 293 16.10 -5.28 -4.95
N THR A 294 14.93 -5.07 -5.54
CA THR A 294 14.59 -3.92 -6.36
C THR A 294 13.44 -3.13 -5.74
N ALA A 295 13.66 -1.82 -5.57
CA ALA A 295 12.62 -0.89 -5.16
C ALA A 295 12.16 -0.03 -6.34
N LEU A 296 10.84 0.15 -6.47
CA LEU A 296 10.23 1.13 -7.36
C LEU A 296 9.59 2.24 -6.53
N ILE A 297 9.96 3.48 -6.84
CA ILE A 297 9.53 4.66 -6.08
C ILE A 297 8.82 5.64 -7.01
N GLY A 298 7.57 5.94 -6.68
CA GLY A 298 6.72 6.86 -7.44
C GLY A 298 6.91 8.31 -7.02
N ALA A 299 6.81 9.19 -8.02
CA ALA A 299 6.84 10.64 -7.88
C ALA A 299 5.74 11.24 -8.77
N ALA A 300 4.49 11.20 -8.30
CA ALA A 300 3.32 11.53 -9.12
C ALA A 300 3.27 13.00 -9.58
N THR A 301 3.89 13.92 -8.84
CA THR A 301 3.88 15.35 -9.20
C THR A 301 5.02 15.75 -10.13
N ALA A 302 5.99 14.85 -10.37
CA ALA A 302 7.13 15.09 -11.24
C ALA A 302 6.71 15.50 -12.65
N GLY A 303 7.50 16.39 -13.26
CA GLY A 303 7.24 16.88 -14.62
C GLY A 303 5.92 17.63 -14.77
N PHE A 304 5.52 18.40 -13.75
CA PHE A 304 4.22 19.11 -13.70
C PHE A 304 3.01 18.17 -13.73
N GLY A 305 3.09 17.05 -12.99
CA GLY A 305 2.02 16.06 -12.89
C GLY A 305 2.04 14.97 -13.97
N GLN A 306 3.12 14.87 -14.74
CA GLN A 306 3.33 13.75 -15.68
C GLN A 306 3.64 12.43 -14.96
N GLY A 307 4.17 12.50 -13.74
CA GLY A 307 4.60 11.35 -12.96
C GLY A 307 5.94 10.79 -13.44
N ARG A 308 6.67 10.18 -12.51
CA ARG A 308 7.91 9.43 -12.76
C ARG A 308 7.99 8.24 -11.80
N VAL A 309 8.66 7.17 -12.24
CA VAL A 309 9.05 6.04 -11.39
C VAL A 309 10.57 5.94 -11.41
N PHE A 310 11.15 5.76 -10.24
CA PHE A 310 12.59 5.60 -10.03
C PHE A 310 12.88 4.19 -9.53
N THR A 311 13.97 3.61 -10.00
CA THR A 311 14.40 2.25 -9.62
C THR A 311 15.69 2.30 -8.83
N TYR A 312 15.70 1.60 -7.69
CA TYR A 312 16.88 1.40 -6.85
C TYR A 312 17.08 -0.08 -6.60
N THR A 313 18.33 -0.51 -6.47
CA THR A 313 18.73 -1.88 -6.11
C THR A 313 19.41 -1.90 -4.74
N TYR A 314 19.06 -2.90 -3.94
CA TYR A 314 19.60 -3.17 -2.63
C TYR A 314 20.61 -4.33 -2.70
N ASP A 315 21.82 -4.11 -2.20
CA ASP A 315 22.81 -5.18 -2.02
C ASP A 315 22.83 -5.62 -0.55
N ASP A 316 22.16 -6.73 -0.27
CA ASP A 316 22.03 -7.33 1.06
C ASP A 316 23.39 -7.72 1.67
N ASN A 317 24.44 -7.94 0.87
CA ASN A 317 25.75 -8.30 1.40
C ASN A 317 26.45 -7.13 2.10
N VAL A 318 26.12 -5.90 1.70
CA VAL A 318 26.76 -4.68 2.20
C VAL A 318 25.76 -3.68 2.80
N GLY A 319 24.46 -3.94 2.68
CA GLY A 319 23.39 -3.07 3.20
C GLY A 319 23.26 -1.74 2.45
N GLU A 320 23.69 -1.67 1.19
CA GLU A 320 23.73 -0.43 0.41
C GLU A 320 22.68 -0.37 -0.70
N TRP A 321 22.21 0.84 -0.99
CA TRP A 321 21.29 1.12 -2.08
C TRP A 321 21.98 1.85 -3.23
N THR A 322 21.68 1.43 -4.45
CA THR A 322 22.23 2.02 -5.68
C THR A 322 21.10 2.44 -6.61
N SER A 323 21.22 3.62 -7.22
CA SER A 323 20.24 4.11 -8.21
C SER A 323 20.48 3.45 -9.57
N VAL A 324 19.43 3.03 -10.25
CA VAL A 324 19.54 2.31 -11.53
C VAL A 324 19.00 3.15 -12.69
N THR A 325 17.71 3.48 -12.71
CA THR A 325 17.05 4.17 -13.83
C THR A 325 15.84 5.01 -13.39
N GLN A 326 15.29 5.80 -14.34
CA GLN A 326 14.00 6.50 -14.20
C GLN A 326 13.19 6.34 -15.49
N THR A 327 11.87 6.15 -15.34
CA THR A 327 10.92 6.11 -16.46
C THR A 327 9.86 7.21 -16.31
N GLY A 328 9.37 7.74 -17.43
CA GLY A 328 8.34 8.78 -17.48
C GLY A 328 7.48 8.68 -18.73
N ASN A 329 6.26 9.24 -18.65
CA ASN A 329 5.35 9.28 -19.80
C ASN A 329 5.97 10.11 -20.94
N GLY A 330 6.31 9.46 -22.07
CA GLY A 330 6.74 10.10 -23.31
C GLY A 330 8.22 9.99 -23.69
N VAL A 331 8.98 9.11 -23.04
CA VAL A 331 10.30 8.66 -23.53
C VAL A 331 10.12 7.24 -24.05
N ASP A 332 10.49 6.96 -25.30
CA ASP A 332 10.47 5.59 -25.83
C ASP A 332 11.31 4.71 -24.91
N ALA A 333 10.65 3.82 -24.20
CA ALA A 333 11.27 2.90 -23.25
C ALA A 333 12.21 1.89 -23.94
N GLU A 334 12.30 1.88 -25.28
CA GLU A 334 13.28 1.11 -26.04
C GLU A 334 14.72 1.62 -25.88
N GLU A 335 14.96 2.89 -25.51
CA GLU A 335 16.33 3.40 -25.32
C GLU A 335 16.97 2.97 -23.97
N LEU A 336 16.26 2.21 -23.13
CA LEU A 336 16.66 1.94 -21.73
C LEU A 336 17.38 0.61 -21.50
N PHE A 337 17.66 -0.19 -22.54
CA PHE A 337 18.41 -1.46 -22.41
C PHE A 337 19.48 -1.66 -23.49
N ALA A 338 20.26 -0.61 -23.79
CA ALA A 338 21.47 -0.73 -24.59
C ALA A 338 22.70 -0.18 -23.83
N ALA A 339 23.20 -0.96 -22.87
CA ALA A 339 24.64 -1.23 -22.62
C ALA A 339 24.80 -2.19 -21.44
#